data_AF-A0A6B1E9C0-F1
#
_entry.id   AF-A0A6B1E9C0-F1
#
_cell.length_a   1.000
_cell.length_b   1.000
_cell.length_c   1.000
_cell.angle_alpha   90.00
_cell.angle_beta   90.00
_cell.angle_gamma   90.00
#
_symmetry.space_group_name_H-M   'P 1'
#
loop_
_entity.id
_entity.type
_entity.pdbx_description
1 polymer ?
#
loop_
_entity_poly.entity_id
_entity_poly.type
_entity_poly.pdbx_seq_one_letter_code
_entity_poly.pdbx_strand_id
1 'polypeptide(L)'
;MTVIEDLFEGDLAAGSEAACELLPDVVAALDHLVPRLTAPADRTTVRRYFVFTDAAARALTGLPARCPEAIPAPVVMYGLLRRSCVEVPWVAPSCDGRGALTVLVDRLRGFAGGLPQQCVQARRDIDEHLFAWFLKAMAAAEHEQRSASPLRRAMTTLDLSSSDIAELMGVKRQAVEKWLLAGPPADRIAKIGALAEIADILSYRLRDGTAAVVVRRRADGYGGRSMLEVIADDDHEWLLRSVKDSFDYTRVA
;
A
#
# COMPACT_ATOMS: atom_id res chain seq x y z
N MET A 1 8.93 20.96 -9.32
CA MET A 1 8.08 19.81 -9.00
C MET A 1 8.31 18.79 -10.09
N THR A 2 8.90 17.65 -9.75
CA THR A 2 9.24 16.60 -10.73
C THR A 2 7.96 15.95 -11.27
N VAL A 3 7.88 15.79 -12.59
CA VAL A 3 6.80 15.06 -13.27
C VAL A 3 7.28 13.68 -13.72
N ILE A 4 6.35 12.77 -14.02
CA ILE A 4 6.69 11.41 -14.42
C ILE A 4 7.52 11.37 -15.71
N GLU A 5 7.28 12.31 -16.63
CA GLU A 5 8.03 12.41 -17.88
C GLU A 5 9.50 12.79 -17.66
N ASP A 6 9.84 13.48 -16.56
CA ASP A 6 11.24 13.82 -16.23
C ASP A 6 12.06 12.53 -15.99
N LEU A 7 11.42 11.42 -15.58
CA LEU A 7 12.08 10.12 -15.45
C LEU A 7 12.34 9.44 -16.80
N PHE A 8 11.70 9.92 -17.87
CA PHE A 8 11.76 9.36 -19.22
C PHE A 8 12.67 10.19 -20.13
N GLU A 9 12.78 11.50 -19.86
CA GLU A 9 13.71 12.41 -20.52
C GLU A 9 15.17 11.92 -20.33
N GLY A 10 15.96 11.92 -21.40
CA GLY A 10 17.35 11.46 -21.36
C GLY A 10 17.53 9.94 -21.25
N ASP A 11 18.68 9.52 -20.73
CA ASP A 11 19.01 8.10 -20.54
C ASP A 11 18.47 7.55 -19.20
N LEU A 12 18.63 6.23 -18.99
CA LEU A 12 18.17 5.58 -17.76
C LEU A 12 18.94 6.08 -16.52
N ALA A 13 20.19 6.52 -16.67
CA ALA A 13 21.00 7.00 -15.56
C ALA A 13 20.46 8.32 -15.01
N ALA A 14 20.11 9.27 -15.89
CA ALA A 14 19.51 10.54 -15.52
C ALA A 14 18.15 10.35 -14.82
N GLY A 15 17.28 9.50 -15.39
CA GLY A 15 15.99 9.19 -14.76
C GLY A 15 16.14 8.49 -13.39
N SER A 16 17.16 7.64 -13.24
CA SER A 16 17.46 6.98 -11.96
C SER A 16 17.95 7.96 -10.90
N GLU A 17 18.77 8.93 -11.30
CA GLU A 17 19.29 9.97 -10.39
C GLU A 17 18.17 10.86 -9.89
N ALA A 18 17.30 11.34 -10.78
CA ALA A 18 16.10 12.10 -10.40
C ALA A 18 15.20 11.33 -9.43
N ALA A 19 15.03 10.02 -9.64
CA ALA A 19 14.26 9.17 -8.72
C ALA A 19 14.94 9.03 -7.34
N CYS A 20 16.28 8.93 -7.30
CA CYS A 20 17.03 8.84 -6.05
C CYS A 20 16.90 10.12 -5.22
N GLU A 21 16.97 11.28 -5.86
CA GLU A 21 16.77 12.59 -5.21
C GLU A 21 15.34 12.75 -4.66
N LEU A 22 14.36 12.15 -5.34
CA LEU A 22 12.95 12.12 -4.92
C LEU A 22 12.70 11.22 -3.71
N LEU A 23 13.48 10.15 -3.56
CA LEU A 23 13.23 9.08 -2.58
C LEU A 23 14.48 8.71 -1.76
N PRO A 24 15.17 9.67 -1.13
CA PRO A 24 16.45 9.42 -0.46
C PRO A 24 16.32 8.41 0.69
N ASP A 25 15.24 8.48 1.47
CA ASP A 25 15.00 7.55 2.59
C ASP A 25 14.75 6.11 2.12
N VAL A 26 14.09 5.96 0.97
CA VAL A 26 13.83 4.64 0.37
C VAL A 26 15.13 4.05 -0.14
N VAL A 27 15.97 4.86 -0.81
CA VAL A 27 17.29 4.44 -1.29
C VAL A 27 18.14 3.97 -0.11
N ALA A 28 18.27 4.79 0.94
CA ALA A 28 19.04 4.45 2.13
C ALA A 28 18.54 3.17 2.82
N ALA A 29 17.22 2.97 2.89
CA ALA A 29 16.66 1.74 3.43
C ALA A 29 16.98 0.52 2.56
N LEU A 30 16.87 0.65 1.24
CA LEU A 30 17.15 -0.44 0.30
C LEU A 30 18.65 -0.77 0.23
N ASP A 31 19.55 0.20 0.42
CA ASP A 31 21.01 -0.03 0.53
C ASP A 31 21.34 -1.05 1.62
N HIS A 32 20.59 -1.03 2.73
CA HIS A 32 20.77 -1.99 3.82
C HIS A 32 20.08 -3.34 3.59
N LEU A 33 19.05 -3.39 2.76
CA LEU A 33 18.17 -4.55 2.60
C LEU A 33 18.56 -5.40 1.39
N VAL A 34 18.77 -4.79 0.22
CA VAL A 34 19.00 -5.48 -1.06
C VAL A 34 20.19 -6.44 -1.00
N PRO A 35 21.37 -6.07 -0.46
CA PRO A 35 22.51 -7.01 -0.36
C PRO A 35 22.22 -8.26 0.46
N ARG A 36 21.27 -8.16 1.41
CA ARG A 36 20.93 -9.28 2.32
C ARG A 36 19.96 -10.26 1.67
N LEU A 37 19.20 -9.84 0.65
CA LEU A 37 18.22 -10.67 -0.05
C LEU A 37 18.84 -11.61 -1.07
N THR A 38 19.99 -11.24 -1.61
CA THR A 38 20.79 -12.07 -2.52
C THR A 38 21.66 -13.09 -1.76
N ALA A 39 21.51 -13.16 -0.44
CA ALA A 39 22.07 -14.15 0.47
C ALA A 39 20.94 -14.73 1.34
N PRO A 40 21.21 -15.71 2.24
CA PRO A 40 20.20 -16.19 3.18
C PRO A 40 19.66 -15.04 4.07
N ALA A 41 18.48 -14.53 3.70
CA ALA A 41 17.76 -13.50 4.45
C ALA A 41 16.77 -14.11 5.44
N ASP A 42 16.41 -13.32 6.46
CA ASP A 42 15.26 -13.62 7.30
C ASP A 42 13.95 -13.04 6.69
N ARG A 43 12.80 -13.52 7.18
CA ARG A 43 11.49 -13.03 6.74
C ARG A 43 11.26 -11.55 7.06
N THR A 44 11.88 -11.03 8.11
CA THR A 44 11.76 -9.63 8.52
C THR A 44 12.39 -8.69 7.49
N THR A 45 13.53 -9.10 6.93
CA THR A 45 14.26 -8.39 5.87
C THR A 45 13.42 -8.34 4.60
N VAL A 46 12.81 -9.46 4.21
CA VAL A 46 11.89 -9.53 3.05
C VAL A 46 10.66 -8.64 3.26
N ARG A 47 10.06 -8.63 4.45
CA ARG A 47 8.92 -7.74 4.77
C ARG A 47 9.29 -6.27 4.65
N ARG A 48 10.43 -5.86 5.23
CA ARG A 48 10.91 -4.47 5.13
C ARG A 48 11.19 -4.09 3.68
N TYR A 49 11.86 -4.97 2.94
CA TYR A 49 12.10 -4.78 1.52
C TYR A 49 10.80 -4.56 0.73
N PHE A 50 9.79 -5.41 0.97
CA PHE A 50 8.49 -5.28 0.34
C PHE A 50 7.85 -3.91 0.64
N VAL A 51 7.90 -3.44 1.88
CA VAL A 51 7.37 -2.12 2.26
C VAL A 51 8.07 -0.98 1.50
N PHE A 52 9.40 -0.98 1.46
CA PHE A 52 10.15 0.10 0.79
C PHE A 52 10.03 0.06 -0.73
N THR A 53 9.97 -1.12 -1.33
CA THR A 53 9.74 -1.24 -2.78
C THR A 53 8.32 -0.92 -3.19
N ASP A 54 7.31 -1.23 -2.37
CA ASP A 54 5.93 -0.80 -2.58
C ASP A 54 5.80 0.73 -2.45
N ALA A 55 6.48 1.33 -1.47
CA ALA A 55 6.55 2.78 -1.29
C ALA A 55 7.20 3.45 -2.50
N ALA A 56 8.32 2.92 -3.01
CA ALA A 56 8.96 3.39 -4.22
C ALA A 56 8.00 3.33 -5.43
N ALA A 57 7.37 2.17 -5.66
CA ALA A 57 6.46 1.97 -6.77
C ALA A 57 5.26 2.94 -6.70
N ARG A 58 4.70 3.15 -5.51
CA ARG A 58 3.61 4.10 -5.29
C ARG A 58 4.04 5.54 -5.56
N ALA A 59 5.19 5.95 -5.05
CA ALA A 59 5.69 7.31 -5.24
C ALA A 59 5.97 7.62 -6.72
N LEU A 60 6.68 6.72 -7.41
CA LEU A 60 7.01 6.90 -8.82
C LEU A 60 5.76 6.96 -9.72
N THR A 61 4.77 6.10 -9.46
CA THR A 61 3.52 6.07 -10.24
C THR A 61 2.52 7.15 -9.84
N GLY A 62 2.74 7.79 -8.68
CA GLY A 62 1.96 8.93 -8.20
C GLY A 62 2.49 10.29 -8.65
N LEU A 63 3.61 10.34 -9.37
CA LEU A 63 4.13 11.59 -9.92
C LEU A 63 3.10 12.21 -10.90
N PRO A 64 2.95 13.54 -10.89
CA PRO A 64 2.09 14.22 -11.85
C PRO A 64 2.61 14.01 -13.28
N ALA A 65 1.71 13.98 -14.25
CA ALA A 65 2.05 13.87 -15.67
C ALA A 65 1.70 15.16 -16.40
N ARG A 66 2.55 15.57 -17.35
CA ARG A 66 2.26 16.69 -18.26
C ARG A 66 1.15 16.32 -19.25
N CYS A 67 1.16 15.09 -19.76
CA CYS A 67 0.16 14.56 -20.70
C CYS A 67 -0.45 13.26 -20.16
N PRO A 68 -1.41 13.32 -19.21
CA PRO A 68 -1.97 12.13 -18.57
C PRO A 68 -2.60 11.11 -19.54
N GLU A 69 -3.16 11.59 -20.65
CA GLU A 69 -3.77 10.77 -21.71
C GLU A 69 -2.76 9.95 -22.53
N ALA A 70 -1.49 10.34 -22.53
CA ALA A 70 -0.43 9.65 -23.26
C ALA A 70 0.17 8.47 -22.46
N ILE A 71 -0.16 8.34 -21.18
CA ILE A 71 0.37 7.30 -20.29
C ILE A 71 -0.77 6.41 -19.75
N PRO A 72 -0.49 5.14 -19.41
CA PRO A 72 -1.47 4.30 -18.74
C PRO A 72 -1.90 4.91 -17.40
N ALA A 73 -3.12 4.60 -16.96
CA ALA A 73 -3.62 5.09 -15.67
C ALA A 73 -2.66 4.71 -14.52
N PRO A 74 -2.41 5.61 -13.54
CA PRO A 74 -1.48 5.36 -12.41
C PRO A 74 -1.71 4.04 -11.69
N VAL A 75 -2.97 3.64 -11.51
CA VAL A 75 -3.36 2.37 -10.89
C VAL A 75 -2.87 1.14 -11.67
N VAL A 76 -2.85 1.22 -13.00
CA VAL A 76 -2.38 0.14 -13.87
C VAL A 76 -0.87 0.08 -13.79
N MET A 77 -0.19 1.21 -13.92
CA MET A 77 1.27 1.29 -13.81
C MET A 77 1.77 0.78 -12.46
N TYR A 78 1.14 1.21 -11.35
CA TYR A 78 1.44 0.71 -10.01
C TYR A 78 1.26 -0.81 -9.91
N GLY A 79 0.14 -1.34 -10.41
CA GLY A 79 -0.11 -2.78 -10.38
C GLY A 79 0.95 -3.60 -11.14
N LEU A 80 1.43 -3.08 -12.28
CA LEU A 80 2.50 -3.71 -13.06
C LEU A 80 3.86 -3.58 -12.36
N LEU A 81 4.23 -2.37 -11.94
CA LEU A 81 5.51 -2.09 -11.29
C LEU A 81 5.67 -2.89 -9.99
N ARG A 82 4.62 -2.94 -9.17
CA ARG A 82 4.59 -3.73 -7.93
C ARG A 82 4.84 -5.22 -8.18
N ARG A 83 4.29 -5.79 -9.26
CA ARG A 83 4.54 -7.21 -9.62
C ARG A 83 6.01 -7.43 -9.97
N SER A 84 6.64 -6.46 -10.62
CA SER A 84 8.06 -6.51 -10.98
C SER A 84 9.02 -6.36 -9.79
N CYS A 85 8.57 -5.83 -8.64
CA CYS A 85 9.42 -5.65 -7.45
C CYS A 85 10.07 -6.95 -6.94
N VAL A 86 9.51 -8.11 -7.28
CA VAL A 86 10.12 -9.41 -6.98
C VAL A 86 11.47 -9.54 -7.68
N GLU A 87 11.58 -9.22 -8.96
CA GLU A 87 12.79 -9.51 -9.75
C GLU A 87 13.94 -8.54 -9.47
N VAL A 88 13.62 -7.36 -8.91
CA VAL A 88 14.54 -6.23 -8.73
C VAL A 88 15.91 -6.61 -8.16
N PRO A 89 16.04 -7.43 -7.08
CA PRO A 89 17.34 -7.75 -6.49
C PRO A 89 18.28 -8.53 -7.43
N TRP A 90 17.73 -9.18 -8.47
CA TRP A 90 18.47 -10.05 -9.38
C TRP A 90 18.78 -9.42 -10.73
N VAL A 91 18.02 -8.39 -11.12
CA VAL A 91 18.19 -7.68 -12.39
C VAL A 91 18.75 -6.27 -12.21
N ALA A 92 18.94 -5.84 -10.96
CA ALA A 92 19.55 -4.54 -10.66
C ALA A 92 21.02 -4.49 -11.11
N PRO A 93 21.47 -3.35 -11.68
CA PRO A 93 22.86 -3.17 -12.09
C PRO A 93 23.84 -3.28 -10.90
N SER A 94 23.40 -2.90 -9.70
CA SER A 94 24.14 -2.97 -8.43
C SER A 94 23.27 -3.61 -7.33
N CYS A 95 23.89 -4.14 -6.27
CA CYS A 95 23.19 -4.77 -5.13
C CYS A 95 22.75 -3.75 -4.07
N ASP A 96 22.46 -2.51 -4.45
CA ASP A 96 22.15 -1.41 -3.55
C ASP A 96 20.75 -0.84 -3.84
N GLY A 97 20.32 0.14 -3.04
CA GLY A 97 19.05 0.82 -3.19
C GLY A 97 18.96 1.62 -4.49
N ARG A 98 20.07 2.19 -4.96
CA ARG A 98 20.12 2.87 -6.26
C ARG A 98 19.85 1.90 -7.40
N GLY A 99 20.51 0.75 -7.43
CA GLY A 99 20.31 -0.29 -8.42
C GLY A 99 18.87 -0.81 -8.42
N ALA A 100 18.30 -0.99 -7.23
CA ALA A 100 16.89 -1.36 -7.10
C ALA A 100 15.95 -0.30 -7.71
N LEU A 101 16.20 0.97 -7.43
CA LEU A 101 15.41 2.07 -7.98
C LEU A 101 15.58 2.24 -9.48
N THR A 102 16.79 2.02 -10.01
CA THR A 102 17.07 2.00 -11.45
C THR A 102 16.20 0.97 -12.17
N VAL A 103 16.04 -0.23 -11.62
CA VAL A 103 15.13 -1.23 -12.21
C VAL A 103 13.69 -0.72 -12.21
N LEU A 104 13.23 -0.14 -11.10
CA LEU A 104 11.85 0.37 -11.03
C LEU A 104 11.61 1.49 -12.07
N VAL A 105 12.58 2.39 -12.24
CA VAL A 105 12.53 3.44 -13.27
C VAL A 105 12.56 2.83 -14.68
N ASP A 106 13.42 1.86 -14.96
CA ASP A 106 13.48 1.16 -16.25
C ASP A 106 12.15 0.47 -16.59
N ARG A 107 11.54 -0.21 -15.61
CA ARG A 107 10.21 -0.84 -15.77
C ARG A 107 9.13 0.21 -16.03
N LEU A 108 9.12 1.29 -15.27
CA LEU A 108 8.16 2.39 -15.45
C LEU A 108 8.30 3.05 -16.84
N ARG A 109 9.53 3.33 -17.28
CA ARG A 109 9.85 3.83 -18.63
C ARG A 109 9.31 2.92 -19.71
N GLY A 110 9.45 1.61 -19.54
CA GLY A 110 8.89 0.62 -20.46
C GLY A 110 7.36 0.64 -20.52
N PHE A 111 6.69 0.77 -19.37
CA PHE A 111 5.23 0.78 -19.31
C PHE A 111 4.59 2.09 -19.79
N ALA A 112 5.18 3.24 -19.43
CA ALA A 112 4.61 4.55 -19.69
C ALA A 112 5.14 5.21 -20.96
N GLY A 113 6.44 5.02 -21.27
CA GLY A 113 7.10 5.62 -22.43
C GLY A 113 7.33 4.66 -23.59
N GLY A 114 6.99 3.36 -23.44
CA GLY A 114 7.20 2.35 -24.48
C GLY A 114 8.68 2.07 -24.82
N LEU A 115 9.59 2.50 -23.95
CA LEU A 115 11.03 2.34 -24.17
C LEU A 115 11.48 0.88 -23.92
N PRO A 116 12.46 0.37 -24.67
CA PRO A 116 13.01 -0.96 -24.42
C PRO A 116 13.67 -1.02 -23.03
N GLN A 117 13.31 -2.05 -22.26
CA GLN A 117 13.82 -2.26 -20.91
C GLN A 117 15.28 -2.72 -20.94
N GLN A 118 16.15 -2.03 -20.21
CA GLN A 118 17.59 -2.28 -20.20
C GLN A 118 18.02 -3.26 -19.11
N CYS A 119 17.35 -3.28 -17.95
CA CYS A 119 17.78 -4.10 -16.82
C CYS A 119 17.46 -5.59 -16.99
N VAL A 120 16.69 -6.00 -18.01
CA VAL A 120 16.32 -7.42 -18.25
C VAL A 120 17.55 -8.31 -18.50
N GLN A 121 18.64 -7.75 -19.03
CA GLN A 121 19.85 -8.52 -19.39
C GLN A 121 20.81 -8.76 -18.22
N ALA A 122 20.68 -8.02 -17.10
CA ALA A 122 21.61 -8.11 -15.97
C ALA A 122 21.26 -9.22 -14.96
N ARG A 123 20.63 -10.31 -15.42
CA ARG A 123 20.19 -11.41 -14.55
C ARG A 123 21.42 -12.13 -14.00
N ARG A 124 21.71 -11.92 -12.73
CA ARG A 124 22.79 -12.60 -12.00
C ARG A 124 22.53 -14.11 -11.94
N ASP A 125 23.56 -14.90 -11.66
CA ASP A 125 23.39 -16.32 -11.33
C ASP A 125 22.44 -16.43 -10.12
N ILE A 126 21.27 -17.02 -10.36
CA ILE A 126 20.21 -17.13 -9.36
C ILE A 126 20.28 -18.53 -8.75
N ASP A 127 20.51 -18.60 -7.44
CA ASP A 127 20.19 -19.82 -6.69
C ASP A 127 18.67 -20.03 -6.73
N GLU A 128 18.25 -21.09 -7.41
CA GLU A 128 16.83 -21.42 -7.62
C GLU A 128 16.09 -21.67 -6.30
N HIS A 129 16.75 -22.24 -5.28
CA HIS A 129 16.16 -22.48 -3.97
C HIS A 129 15.97 -21.16 -3.21
N LEU A 130 16.97 -20.28 -3.25
CA LEU A 130 16.87 -18.94 -2.65
C LEU A 130 15.75 -18.13 -3.31
N PHE A 131 15.66 -18.16 -4.64
CA PHE A 131 14.63 -17.47 -5.39
C PHE A 131 13.22 -18.01 -5.08
N ALA A 132 13.04 -19.33 -5.07
CA ALA A 132 11.77 -19.96 -4.72
C ALA A 132 11.35 -19.63 -3.28
N TRP A 133 12.31 -19.64 -2.34
CA TRP A 133 12.06 -19.21 -0.96
C TRP A 133 11.63 -17.75 -0.89
N PHE A 134 12.33 -16.86 -1.60
CA PHE A 134 12.03 -15.43 -1.59
C PHE A 134 10.65 -15.15 -2.20
N LEU A 135 10.28 -15.80 -3.30
CA LEU A 135 8.94 -15.70 -3.88
C LEU A 135 7.86 -16.02 -2.84
N LYS A 136 8.04 -17.11 -2.09
CA LYS A 136 7.11 -17.51 -1.02
C LYS A 136 7.09 -16.50 0.12
N ALA A 137 8.26 -15.97 0.52
CA ALA A 137 8.37 -14.97 1.58
C ALA A 137 7.74 -13.63 1.19
N MET A 138 7.92 -13.18 -0.06
CA MET A 138 7.28 -12.00 -0.63
C MET A 138 5.77 -12.14 -0.69
N ALA A 139 5.25 -13.28 -1.15
CA ALA A 139 3.81 -13.54 -1.17
C ALA A 139 3.21 -13.49 0.25
N ALA A 140 3.92 -14.03 1.25
CA ALA A 140 3.50 -13.95 2.65
C ALA A 140 3.54 -12.51 3.19
N ALA A 141 4.59 -11.75 2.90
CA ALA A 141 4.71 -10.33 3.29
C ALA A 141 3.63 -9.46 2.63
N GLU A 142 3.36 -9.69 1.34
CA GLU A 142 2.29 -9.02 0.61
C GLU A 142 0.92 -9.34 1.20
N HIS A 143 0.66 -10.62 1.52
CA HIS A 143 -0.59 -11.03 2.16
C HIS A 143 -0.76 -10.32 3.51
N GLU A 144 0.29 -10.32 4.35
CA GLU A 144 0.28 -9.66 5.65
C GLU A 144 0.07 -8.13 5.53
N GLN A 145 0.75 -7.45 4.62
CA GLN A 145 0.54 -6.01 4.39
C GLN A 145 -0.87 -5.71 3.89
N ARG A 146 -1.41 -6.56 3.01
CA ARG A 146 -2.81 -6.43 2.56
C ARG A 146 -3.75 -6.62 3.75
N SER A 147 -3.52 -7.63 4.59
CA SER A 147 -4.29 -7.82 5.81
C SER A 147 -4.12 -6.64 6.80
N ALA A 148 -2.98 -5.95 6.78
CA ALA A 148 -2.72 -4.74 7.55
C ALA A 148 -3.31 -3.46 6.93
N SER A 149 -3.87 -3.50 5.70
CA SER A 149 -4.59 -2.36 5.12
C SER A 149 -5.73 -1.94 6.07
N PRO A 150 -5.84 -0.64 6.44
CA PRO A 150 -6.90 -0.16 7.32
C PRO A 150 -8.29 -0.60 6.85
N LEU A 151 -8.54 -0.54 5.54
CA LEU A 151 -9.81 -0.96 4.97
C LEU A 151 -10.06 -2.47 5.13
N ARG A 152 -9.07 -3.31 4.82
CA ARG A 152 -9.23 -4.77 4.95
C ARG A 152 -9.36 -5.19 6.40
N ARG A 153 -8.58 -4.57 7.30
CA ARG A 153 -8.67 -4.80 8.73
C ARG A 153 -10.03 -4.43 9.27
N ALA A 154 -10.55 -3.24 8.92
CA ALA A 154 -11.92 -2.85 9.25
C ALA A 154 -12.96 -3.84 8.72
N MET A 155 -12.83 -4.24 7.46
CA MET A 155 -13.74 -5.21 6.84
C MET A 155 -13.73 -6.56 7.55
N THR A 156 -12.56 -7.09 7.88
CA THR A 156 -12.45 -8.37 8.60
C THR A 156 -12.98 -8.27 10.03
N THR A 157 -12.59 -7.24 10.77
CA THR A 157 -12.97 -7.09 12.18
C THR A 157 -14.46 -6.80 12.37
N LEU A 158 -15.07 -6.05 11.46
CA LEU A 158 -16.48 -5.67 11.51
C LEU A 158 -17.38 -6.57 10.66
N ASP A 159 -16.79 -7.57 10.00
CA ASP A 159 -17.47 -8.49 9.06
C ASP A 159 -18.23 -7.72 7.96
N LEU A 160 -17.55 -6.78 7.31
CA LEU A 160 -18.12 -5.94 6.24
C LEU A 160 -17.72 -6.48 4.86
N SER A 161 -18.72 -6.63 4.00
CA SER A 161 -18.55 -6.94 2.59
C SER A 161 -18.13 -5.71 1.77
N SER A 162 -17.65 -5.91 0.54
CA SER A 162 -17.39 -4.79 -0.39
C SER A 162 -18.65 -3.98 -0.70
N SER A 163 -19.84 -4.59 -0.59
CA SER A 163 -21.13 -3.90 -0.71
C SER A 163 -21.39 -2.97 0.47
N ASP A 164 -21.16 -3.43 1.71
CA ASP A 164 -21.38 -2.62 2.90
C ASP A 164 -20.46 -1.40 2.91
N ILE A 165 -19.19 -1.58 2.53
CA ILE A 165 -18.24 -0.46 2.36
C ILE A 165 -18.70 0.47 1.25
N ALA A 166 -19.21 -0.05 0.14
CA ALA A 166 -19.65 0.78 -0.97
C ALA A 166 -20.81 1.69 -0.56
N GLU A 167 -21.78 1.15 0.18
CA GLU A 167 -22.90 1.89 0.76
C GLU A 167 -22.41 2.94 1.76
N LEU A 168 -21.59 2.54 2.72
CA LEU A 168 -21.03 3.41 3.76
C LEU A 168 -20.17 4.56 3.20
N MET A 169 -19.59 4.37 2.02
CA MET A 169 -18.74 5.35 1.34
C MET A 169 -19.48 6.13 0.24
N GLY A 170 -20.74 5.78 -0.07
CA GLY A 170 -21.51 6.40 -1.15
C GLY A 170 -20.93 6.14 -2.55
N VAL A 171 -20.30 4.98 -2.76
CA VAL A 171 -19.64 4.60 -4.02
C VAL A 171 -20.17 3.29 -4.58
N LYS A 172 -19.74 2.91 -5.79
CA LYS A 172 -20.03 1.59 -6.37
C LYS A 172 -19.09 0.53 -5.78
N ARG A 173 -19.58 -0.71 -5.64
CA ARG A 173 -18.78 -1.88 -5.21
C ARG A 173 -17.46 -2.04 -5.96
N GLN A 174 -17.45 -1.81 -7.28
CA GLN A 174 -16.24 -1.88 -8.11
C GLN A 174 -15.17 -0.87 -7.69
N ALA A 175 -15.55 0.29 -7.16
CA ALA A 175 -14.59 1.26 -6.62
C ALA A 175 -13.88 0.69 -5.38
N VAL A 176 -14.63 0.04 -4.49
CA VAL A 176 -14.06 -0.63 -3.30
C VAL A 176 -13.12 -1.75 -3.71
N GLU A 177 -13.48 -2.57 -4.69
CA GLU A 177 -12.60 -3.64 -5.20
C GLU A 177 -11.29 -3.07 -5.76
N LYS A 178 -11.33 -1.92 -6.43
CA LYS A 178 -10.15 -1.19 -6.88
C LYS A 178 -9.32 -0.66 -5.70
N TRP A 179 -9.96 -0.15 -4.65
CA TRP A 179 -9.27 0.32 -3.44
C TRP A 179 -8.57 -0.82 -2.68
N LEU A 180 -9.17 -2.01 -2.70
CA LEU A 180 -8.58 -3.20 -2.09
C LEU A 180 -7.32 -3.71 -2.81
N LEU A 181 -7.07 -3.25 -4.04
CA LEU A 181 -5.88 -3.55 -4.84
C LEU A 181 -4.86 -2.41 -4.79
N ALA A 182 -5.32 -1.16 -4.92
CA ALA A 182 -4.47 0.01 -5.15
C ALA A 182 -4.43 1.01 -3.98
N GLY A 183 -5.23 0.79 -2.94
CA GLY A 183 -5.50 1.76 -1.88
C GLY A 183 -6.66 2.71 -2.22
N PRO A 184 -7.31 3.28 -1.20
CA PRO A 184 -8.35 4.29 -1.39
C PRO A 184 -7.79 5.64 -1.84
N PRO A 185 -8.60 6.48 -2.52
CA PRO A 185 -8.22 7.84 -2.89
C PRO A 185 -8.12 8.74 -1.64
N ALA A 186 -7.39 9.85 -1.76
CA ALA A 186 -6.99 10.71 -0.64
C ALA A 186 -8.18 11.23 0.19
N ASP A 187 -9.27 11.62 -0.46
CA ASP A 187 -10.51 12.10 0.15
C ASP A 187 -11.23 11.03 1.01
N ARG A 188 -10.88 9.75 0.84
CA ARG A 188 -11.48 8.62 1.57
C ARG A 188 -10.57 8.04 2.64
N ILE A 189 -9.31 8.45 2.69
CA ILE A 189 -8.33 7.94 3.67
C ILE A 189 -8.79 8.24 5.10
N ALA A 190 -9.27 9.46 5.37
CA ALA A 190 -9.70 9.85 6.72
C ALA A 190 -10.85 8.98 7.24
N LYS A 191 -11.92 8.81 6.45
CA LYS A 191 -13.08 7.98 6.79
C LYS A 191 -12.72 6.51 6.97
N ILE A 192 -11.89 5.96 6.08
CA ILE A 192 -11.39 4.58 6.19
C ILE A 192 -10.50 4.41 7.43
N GLY A 193 -9.66 5.41 7.72
CA GLY A 193 -8.81 5.44 8.91
C GLY A 193 -9.63 5.40 10.20
N ALA A 194 -10.65 6.26 10.30
CA ALA A 194 -11.55 6.27 11.45
C ALA A 194 -12.31 4.93 11.61
N LEU A 195 -12.82 4.37 10.50
CA LEU A 195 -13.48 3.06 10.53
C LEU A 195 -12.53 1.96 11.02
N ALA A 196 -11.29 1.94 10.53
CA ALA A 196 -10.28 0.96 10.97
C ALA A 196 -9.92 1.14 12.44
N GLU A 197 -9.78 2.38 12.90
CA GLU A 197 -9.43 2.66 14.30
C GLU A 197 -10.59 2.29 15.24
N ILE A 198 -11.84 2.55 14.87
CA ILE A 198 -13.01 2.06 15.61
C ILE A 198 -12.98 0.53 15.67
N ALA A 199 -12.71 -0.14 14.55
CA ALA A 199 -12.59 -1.59 14.51
C ALA A 199 -11.48 -2.10 15.45
N ASP A 200 -10.33 -1.43 15.47
CA ASP A 200 -9.20 -1.77 16.33
C ASP A 200 -9.56 -1.60 17.82
N ILE A 201 -10.22 -0.49 18.20
CA ILE A 201 -10.68 -0.26 19.57
C ILE A 201 -11.68 -1.34 20.00
N LEU A 202 -12.68 -1.63 19.15
CA LEU A 202 -13.72 -2.59 19.47
C LEU A 202 -13.18 -4.02 19.56
N SER A 203 -12.30 -4.44 18.65
CA SER A 203 -11.69 -5.77 18.71
C SER A 203 -10.77 -5.94 19.91
N TYR A 204 -10.08 -4.87 20.33
CA TYR A 204 -9.25 -4.92 21.53
C TYR A 204 -10.07 -5.00 22.82
N ARG A 205 -11.24 -4.34 22.86
CA ARG A 205 -12.05 -4.22 24.09
C ARG A 205 -13.17 -5.25 24.21
N LEU A 206 -13.58 -5.87 23.11
CA LEU A 206 -14.70 -6.80 23.07
C LEU A 206 -14.21 -8.21 22.73
N ARG A 207 -15.05 -9.21 23.01
CA ARG A 207 -14.78 -10.60 22.60
C ARG A 207 -14.85 -10.72 21.07
N ASP A 208 -14.08 -11.65 20.51
CA ASP A 208 -14.09 -11.98 19.08
C ASP A 208 -15.52 -12.11 18.53
N GLY A 209 -15.75 -11.52 17.34
CA GLY A 209 -17.06 -11.47 16.68
C GLY A 209 -18.06 -10.46 17.26
N THR A 210 -17.83 -9.92 18.47
CA THR A 210 -18.76 -8.97 19.10
C THR A 210 -18.73 -7.61 18.43
N ALA A 211 -17.57 -7.18 17.92
CA ALA A 211 -17.41 -5.89 17.24
C ALA A 211 -18.39 -5.75 16.06
N ALA A 212 -18.52 -6.79 15.23
CA ALA A 212 -19.45 -6.84 14.10
C ALA A 212 -20.93 -6.65 14.51
N VAL A 213 -21.32 -7.21 15.67
CA VAL A 213 -22.68 -7.07 16.21
C VAL A 213 -22.90 -5.65 16.75
N VAL A 214 -21.94 -5.12 17.50
CA VAL A 214 -22.04 -3.79 18.15
C VAL A 214 -22.17 -2.69 17.11
N VAL A 215 -21.38 -2.71 16.03
CA VAL A 215 -21.42 -1.62 15.04
C VAL A 215 -22.74 -1.52 14.30
N ARG A 216 -23.49 -2.63 14.20
CA ARG A 216 -24.82 -2.71 13.56
C ARG A 216 -25.96 -2.40 14.52
N ARG A 217 -25.71 -2.44 15.83
CA ARG A 217 -26.74 -2.21 16.84
C ARG A 217 -27.04 -0.72 16.96
N ARG A 218 -28.33 -0.38 16.88
CA ARG A 218 -28.81 0.98 17.17
C ARG A 218 -28.68 1.30 18.66
N ALA A 219 -28.27 2.52 18.96
CA ALA A 219 -28.11 3.00 20.33
C ALA A 219 -28.59 4.45 20.50
N ASP A 220 -29.20 4.74 21.66
CA ASP A 220 -29.72 6.07 21.97
C ASP A 220 -28.61 7.14 22.01
N GLY A 221 -27.41 6.75 22.45
CA GLY A 221 -26.21 7.62 22.43
C GLY A 221 -25.78 8.08 21.04
N TYR A 222 -26.30 7.45 19.98
CA TYR A 222 -26.08 7.84 18.57
C TYR A 222 -27.31 8.45 17.92
N GLY A 223 -28.32 8.82 18.72
CA GLY A 223 -29.62 9.32 18.23
C GLY A 223 -30.48 8.22 17.62
N GLY A 224 -30.41 6.99 18.15
CA GLY A 224 -31.15 5.84 17.64
C GLY A 224 -30.54 5.23 16.36
N ARG A 225 -29.38 5.72 15.92
CA ARG A 225 -28.60 5.17 14.81
C ARG A 225 -27.62 4.11 15.30
N SER A 226 -27.15 3.29 14.38
CA SER A 226 -26.02 2.38 14.55
C SER A 226 -24.71 3.12 14.24
N MET A 227 -23.57 2.56 14.66
CA MET A 227 -22.27 3.12 14.34
C MET A 227 -22.04 3.22 12.83
N LEU A 228 -22.48 2.21 12.06
CA LEU A 228 -22.36 2.22 10.60
C LEU A 228 -23.21 3.33 9.96
N GLU A 229 -24.43 3.57 10.45
CA GLU A 229 -25.28 4.67 9.99
C GLU A 229 -24.63 6.04 10.29
N VAL A 230 -24.06 6.23 11.49
CA VAL A 230 -23.32 7.46 11.84
C VAL A 230 -22.11 7.67 10.92
N ILE A 231 -21.37 6.61 10.60
CA ILE A 231 -20.25 6.72 9.66
C ILE A 231 -20.76 7.03 8.25
N ALA A 232 -21.86 6.42 7.80
CA ALA A 232 -22.45 6.69 6.50
C ALA A 232 -22.82 8.18 6.34
N ASP A 233 -23.34 8.81 7.41
CA ASP A 233 -23.68 10.24 7.49
C ASP A 233 -22.45 11.18 7.60
N ASP A 234 -21.24 10.66 7.38
CA ASP A 234 -19.95 11.38 7.49
C ASP A 234 -19.60 11.90 8.90
N ASP A 235 -20.33 11.52 9.95
CA ASP A 235 -20.07 11.83 11.37
C ASP A 235 -18.95 10.95 12.01
N HIS A 236 -18.07 10.38 11.19
CA HIS A 236 -17.08 9.38 11.58
C HIS A 236 -16.02 9.90 12.57
N GLU A 237 -15.61 11.17 12.49
CA GLU A 237 -14.67 11.76 13.45
C GLU A 237 -15.29 11.93 14.83
N TRP A 238 -16.55 12.34 14.88
CA TRP A 238 -17.30 12.43 16.14
C TRP A 238 -17.48 11.05 16.76
N LEU A 239 -17.86 10.06 15.96
CA LEU A 239 -18.04 8.69 16.46
C LEU A 239 -16.74 8.13 17.02
N LEU A 240 -15.62 8.29 16.32
CA LEU A 240 -14.31 7.83 16.79
C LEU A 240 -13.98 8.44 18.15
N ARG A 241 -14.22 9.74 18.33
CA ARG A 241 -14.03 10.43 19.63
C ARG A 241 -14.94 9.84 20.71
N SER A 242 -16.23 9.67 20.40
CA SER A 242 -17.21 9.08 21.32
C SER A 242 -16.85 7.65 21.75
N VAL A 243 -16.36 6.83 20.81
CA VAL A 243 -15.88 5.47 21.10
C VAL A 243 -14.64 5.50 21.98
N LYS A 244 -13.67 6.39 21.70
CA LYS A 244 -12.48 6.57 22.56
C LYS A 244 -12.88 6.97 23.98
N ASP A 245 -13.73 7.98 24.11
CA ASP A 245 -14.21 8.47 25.40
C ASP A 245 -14.96 7.39 26.20
N SER A 246 -15.71 6.51 25.52
CA SER A 246 -16.45 5.41 26.15
C SER A 246 -15.54 4.34 26.78
N PHE A 247 -14.27 4.25 26.37
CA PHE A 247 -13.28 3.29 26.87
C PHE A 247 -12.11 3.96 27.61
N ASP A 248 -12.17 5.27 27.82
CA ASP A 248 -11.16 6.02 28.58
C ASP A 248 -11.48 6.00 30.08
N TYR A 249 -10.94 4.99 30.77
CA TYR A 249 -11.11 4.82 32.21
C TYR A 249 -10.25 5.76 33.06
N THR A 250 -9.40 6.61 32.46
CA THR A 250 -8.60 7.59 33.23
C THR A 250 -9.41 8.78 33.72
N ARG A 251 -10.66 8.95 33.27
CA ARG A 251 -11.60 9.99 33.75
C ARG A 251 -12.49 9.57 34.93
N VAL A 252 -12.36 8.35 35.44
CA VAL A 252 -13.23 7.80 36.52
C VAL A 252 -12.43 7.40 37.77
N ALA A 253 -11.19 7.89 37.93
CA ALA A 253 -10.40 7.72 39.15
C ALA A 253 -10.34 9.01 39.98
#